data_AF-I7GA21-F1
#
_entry.id   AF-I7GA21-F1
#
_cell.length_a   1.000
_cell.length_b   1.000
_cell.length_c   1.000
_cell.angle_alpha   90.00
_cell.angle_beta   90.00
_cell.angle_gamma   90.00
#
_symmetry.space_group_name_H-M   'P 1'
#
loop_
_entity.id
_entity.type
_entity.pdbx_description
1 polymer ?
#
loop_
_entity_poly.entity_id
_entity_poly.type
_entity_poly.pdbx_seq_one_letter_code
_entity_poly.pdbx_strand_id
1 'polypeptide(L)'
;MPSLTSGEVARCAKSFALLKWLNLPLYEAFAQHVLNRAQDITVPHLCSVLLAFARLNFHPDQEDEFFSLVHEKLGSELPGLEPALQVDLVWALCVLQQAREAELQAVLHPEFHIQFLGGKSQKDQNTFQKLLHINATAMLEHPEYSGPLLPASAVAPRPSALDRKVTPLQKELQETLKGLLGSADRGSLEVATAVWLGAGC
;
A
#
# COMPACT_ATOMS: atom_id res chain seq x y z
N MET A 1 -20.82 11.05 -14.31
CA MET A 1 -20.44 10.25 -15.50
C MET A 1 -21.48 9.16 -15.76
N PRO A 2 -22.59 9.44 -16.47
CA PRO A 2 -23.72 8.49 -16.55
C PRO A 2 -23.53 7.34 -17.53
N SER A 3 -22.62 7.45 -18.51
CA SER A 3 -22.52 6.51 -19.64
C SER A 3 -21.48 5.41 -19.50
N LEU A 4 -20.53 5.53 -18.56
CA LEU A 4 -19.48 4.51 -18.39
C LEU A 4 -20.02 3.32 -17.60
N THR A 5 -19.55 2.14 -17.97
CA THR A 5 -19.72 0.90 -17.20
C THR A 5 -18.71 0.83 -16.05
N SER A 6 -18.99 0.03 -15.01
CA SER A 6 -18.05 -0.19 -13.91
C SER A 6 -16.69 -0.72 -14.38
N GLY A 7 -16.68 -1.50 -15.47
CA GLY A 7 -15.44 -1.99 -16.08
C GLY A 7 -14.64 -0.90 -16.81
N GLU A 8 -15.30 0.08 -17.41
CA GLU A 8 -14.63 1.25 -17.99
C GLU A 8 -14.06 2.15 -16.90
N VAL A 9 -14.82 2.40 -15.84
CA VAL A 9 -14.36 3.16 -14.67
C VAL A 9 -13.12 2.50 -14.05
N ALA A 10 -13.16 1.19 -13.80
CA ALA A 10 -12.03 0.44 -13.28
C ALA A 10 -10.79 0.52 -14.17
N ARG A 11 -10.96 0.39 -15.50
CA ARG A 11 -9.86 0.52 -16.48
C ARG A 11 -9.29 1.93 -16.53
N CYS A 12 -10.14 2.96 -16.54
CA CYS A 12 -9.72 4.36 -16.52
C CYS A 12 -8.94 4.69 -15.24
N ALA A 13 -9.49 4.38 -14.07
CA ALA A 13 -8.84 4.61 -12.77
C ALA A 13 -7.47 3.92 -12.71
N LYS A 14 -7.40 2.65 -13.13
CA LYS A 14 -6.14 1.90 -13.20
C LYS A 14 -5.13 2.56 -14.14
N SER A 15 -5.57 3.03 -15.30
CA SER A 15 -4.69 3.64 -16.31
C SER A 15 -4.12 4.97 -15.83
N PHE A 16 -4.95 5.84 -15.24
CA PHE A 16 -4.48 7.11 -14.67
C PHE A 16 -3.55 6.92 -13.47
N ALA A 17 -3.83 5.92 -12.62
CA ALA A 17 -2.94 5.57 -11.52
C ALA A 17 -1.57 5.09 -12.01
N LEU A 18 -1.51 4.32 -13.10
CA LEU A 18 -0.23 3.91 -13.72
C LEU A 18 0.54 5.10 -14.31
N LEU A 19 -0.16 6.11 -14.79
CA LEU A 19 0.42 7.37 -15.27
C LEU A 19 0.77 8.34 -14.12
N LYS A 20 0.51 7.97 -12.86
CA LYS A 20 0.69 8.83 -11.67
C LYS A 20 -0.06 10.17 -11.81
N TRP A 21 -1.21 10.16 -12.49
CA TRP A 21 -2.00 11.36 -12.77
C TRP A 21 -3.28 11.36 -11.94
N LEU A 22 -3.39 12.33 -11.03
CA LEU A 22 -4.56 12.53 -10.17
C LEU A 22 -5.35 13.76 -10.61
N ASN A 23 -6.64 13.55 -10.90
CA ASN A 23 -7.62 14.61 -11.08
C ASN A 23 -8.75 14.40 -10.07
N LEU A 24 -8.82 15.27 -9.06
CA LEU A 24 -9.75 15.11 -7.94
C LEU A 24 -11.21 14.98 -8.38
N PRO A 25 -11.77 15.87 -9.24
CA PRO A 25 -13.17 15.74 -9.66
C PRO A 25 -13.47 14.43 -10.41
N LEU A 26 -12.51 13.92 -11.19
CA LEU A 26 -12.68 12.67 -11.92
C LEU A 26 -12.64 11.45 -10.99
N TYR A 27 -11.71 11.44 -10.03
CA TYR A 27 -11.60 10.36 -9.06
C TYR A 27 -12.78 10.32 -8.09
N GLU A 28 -13.30 11.49 -7.71
CA GLU A 28 -14.56 11.59 -6.96
C GLU A 28 -15.73 11.04 -7.78
N ALA A 29 -15.82 11.38 -9.08
CA ALA A 29 -16.83 10.80 -9.95
C ALA A 29 -16.72 9.27 -10.10
N PHE A 30 -15.51 8.70 -10.00
CA PHE A 30 -15.32 7.24 -9.96
C PHE A 30 -15.83 6.65 -8.66
N ALA A 31 -15.53 7.25 -7.50
CA ALA A 31 -16.05 6.81 -6.20
C ALA A 31 -17.58 6.84 -6.17
N GLN A 32 -18.18 7.96 -6.59
CA GLN A 32 -19.63 8.10 -6.72
C GLN A 32 -20.22 7.06 -7.68
N HIS A 33 -19.55 6.74 -8.78
CA HIS A 33 -20.03 5.71 -9.70
C HIS A 33 -20.04 4.32 -9.05
N VAL A 34 -19.00 3.99 -8.28
CA VAL A 34 -18.92 2.73 -7.52
C VAL A 34 -20.06 2.64 -6.50
N LEU A 35 -20.28 3.70 -5.71
CA LEU A 35 -21.34 3.76 -4.70
C LEU A 35 -22.74 3.63 -5.31
N ASN A 36 -23.02 4.36 -6.39
CA ASN A 36 -24.30 4.29 -7.10
C ASN A 36 -24.57 2.91 -7.73
N ARG A 37 -23.54 2.07 -7.88
CA ARG A 37 -23.64 0.70 -8.42
C ARG A 37 -23.13 -0.35 -7.44
N ALA A 38 -23.22 -0.08 -6.15
CA ALA A 38 -22.74 -0.96 -5.09
C ALA A 38 -23.28 -2.41 -5.20
N GLN A 39 -24.52 -2.57 -5.67
CA GLN A 39 -25.12 -3.90 -5.84
C GLN A 39 -24.53 -4.67 -7.04
N ASP A 40 -24.26 -3.96 -8.14
CA ASP A 40 -23.87 -4.56 -9.42
C ASP A 40 -22.34 -4.61 -9.64
N ILE A 41 -21.56 -3.90 -8.82
CA ILE A 41 -20.11 -3.87 -8.99
C ILE A 41 -19.51 -5.24 -8.67
N THR A 42 -18.69 -5.73 -9.60
CA THR A 42 -17.95 -6.97 -9.43
C THR A 42 -16.68 -6.74 -8.62
N VAL A 43 -16.26 -7.75 -7.86
CA VAL A 43 -15.04 -7.71 -7.04
C VAL A 43 -13.81 -7.29 -7.84
N PRO A 44 -13.52 -7.80 -9.07
CA PRO A 44 -12.35 -7.38 -9.82
C PRO A 44 -12.33 -5.89 -10.20
N HIS A 45 -13.50 -5.31 -10.48
CA HIS A 45 -13.62 -3.88 -10.77
C HIS A 45 -13.37 -3.06 -9.51
N LEU A 46 -13.95 -3.46 -8.38
CA LEU A 46 -13.73 -2.81 -7.09
C LEU A 46 -12.25 -2.86 -6.67
N CYS A 47 -11.60 -4.03 -6.78
CA CYS A 47 -10.17 -4.19 -6.54
C CYS A 47 -9.33 -3.23 -7.39
N SER A 48 -9.67 -3.08 -8.67
CA SER A 48 -8.94 -2.20 -9.58
C SER A 48 -9.07 -0.72 -9.19
N VAL A 49 -10.25 -0.29 -8.74
CA VAL A 49 -10.48 1.07 -8.25
C VAL A 49 -9.74 1.30 -6.94
N LEU A 50 -9.86 0.39 -5.96
CA LEU A 50 -9.16 0.49 -4.67
C LEU A 50 -7.65 0.61 -4.84
N LEU A 51 -7.05 -0.25 -5.70
CA LEU A 51 -5.62 -0.19 -6.00
C LEU A 51 -5.22 1.11 -6.70
N ALA A 52 -6.10 1.67 -7.54
CA ALA A 52 -5.85 2.96 -8.18
C ALA A 52 -5.87 4.10 -7.15
N PHE A 53 -6.80 4.05 -6.19
CA PHE A 53 -6.92 5.05 -5.12
C PHE A 53 -5.69 5.03 -4.23
N ALA A 54 -5.28 3.85 -3.76
CA ALA A 54 -4.06 3.71 -2.94
C ALA A 54 -2.79 4.17 -3.68
N ARG A 55 -2.65 3.86 -4.97
CA ARG A 55 -1.48 4.30 -5.76
C ARG A 55 -1.35 5.82 -5.88
N LEU A 56 -2.47 6.53 -5.86
CA LEU A 56 -2.50 7.99 -5.92
C LEU A 56 -2.74 8.63 -4.54
N ASN A 57 -2.84 7.81 -3.48
CA ASN A 57 -3.24 8.22 -2.15
C ASN A 57 -4.49 9.12 -2.16
N PHE A 58 -5.52 8.69 -2.91
CA PHE A 58 -6.78 9.41 -3.05
C PHE A 58 -7.84 8.86 -2.09
N HIS A 59 -8.49 9.77 -1.37
CA HIS A 59 -9.62 9.53 -0.48
C HIS A 59 -10.86 10.23 -1.04
N PRO A 60 -11.97 9.52 -1.25
CA PRO A 60 -13.21 10.13 -1.74
C PRO A 60 -13.93 10.92 -0.64
N ASP A 61 -14.79 11.86 -1.02
CA ASP A 61 -15.55 12.67 -0.06
C ASP A 61 -16.50 11.81 0.81
N GLN A 62 -17.03 10.73 0.25
CA GLN A 62 -17.86 9.72 0.93
C GLN A 62 -17.01 8.50 1.33
N GLU A 63 -15.94 8.73 2.08
CA GLU A 63 -14.99 7.67 2.45
C GLU A 63 -15.64 6.56 3.29
N ASP A 64 -16.47 6.92 4.27
CA ASP A 64 -17.11 5.96 5.17
C ASP A 64 -17.99 4.96 4.39
N GLU A 65 -18.84 5.46 3.49
CA GLU A 65 -19.68 4.61 2.64
C GLU A 65 -18.85 3.78 1.66
N PHE A 66 -17.81 4.38 1.07
CA PHE A 66 -16.96 3.70 0.11
C PHE A 66 -16.19 2.54 0.75
N PHE A 67 -15.56 2.77 1.90
CA PHE A 67 -14.79 1.73 2.56
C PHE A 67 -15.69 0.70 3.24
N SER A 68 -16.87 1.10 3.73
CA SER A 68 -17.89 0.14 4.19
C SER A 68 -18.25 -0.87 3.08
N LEU A 69 -18.49 -0.38 1.86
CA LEU A 69 -18.74 -1.23 0.69
C LEU A 69 -17.52 -2.09 0.34
N VAL A 70 -16.31 -1.52 0.38
CA VAL A 70 -15.06 -2.27 0.12
C VAL A 70 -14.93 -3.45 1.07
N HIS A 71 -15.10 -3.24 2.36
CA HIS A 71 -14.99 -4.32 3.34
C HIS A 71 -16.13 -5.33 3.25
N GLU A 72 -17.36 -4.90 2.94
CA GLU A 72 -18.48 -5.81 2.68
C GLU A 72 -18.17 -6.75 1.52
N LYS A 73 -17.73 -6.21 0.38
CA LYS A 73 -17.49 -6.97 -0.85
C LYS A 73 -16.20 -7.79 -0.81
N LEU A 74 -15.16 -7.31 -0.13
CA LEU A 74 -13.89 -8.03 -0.02
C LEU A 74 -13.89 -9.04 1.13
N GLY A 75 -14.69 -8.86 2.18
CA GLY A 75 -14.60 -9.68 3.40
C GLY A 75 -14.60 -11.18 3.16
N SER A 76 -15.64 -11.72 2.47
CA SER A 76 -15.72 -13.16 2.18
C SER A 76 -14.86 -13.59 0.98
N GLU A 77 -14.54 -12.66 0.09
CA GLU A 77 -13.93 -12.95 -1.21
C GLU A 77 -12.40 -12.91 -1.15
N LEU A 78 -11.82 -12.12 -0.24
CA LEU A 78 -10.39 -11.90 -0.11
C LEU A 78 -9.59 -13.21 -0.04
N PRO A 79 -9.94 -14.21 0.80
CA PRO A 79 -9.19 -15.46 0.87
C PRO A 79 -9.18 -16.27 -0.43
N GLY A 80 -10.18 -16.08 -1.29
CA GLY A 80 -10.31 -16.77 -2.59
C GLY A 80 -9.54 -16.11 -3.74
N LEU A 81 -8.95 -14.93 -3.52
CA LEU A 81 -8.18 -14.22 -4.55
C LEU A 81 -6.76 -14.79 -4.69
N GLU A 82 -6.09 -14.45 -5.80
CA GLU A 82 -4.67 -14.79 -5.98
C GLU A 82 -3.82 -14.18 -4.85
N PRO A 83 -2.87 -14.92 -4.24
CA PRO A 83 -2.18 -14.46 -3.04
C PRO A 83 -1.47 -13.11 -3.16
N ALA A 84 -0.85 -12.79 -4.29
CA ALA A 84 -0.21 -11.49 -4.47
C ALA A 84 -1.25 -10.36 -4.59
N LEU A 85 -2.42 -10.62 -5.17
CA LEU A 85 -3.55 -9.69 -5.16
C LEU A 85 -4.09 -9.44 -3.74
N GLN A 86 -4.14 -10.47 -2.89
CA GLN A 86 -4.53 -10.28 -1.48
C GLN A 86 -3.57 -9.31 -0.77
N VAL A 87 -2.25 -9.51 -0.92
CA VAL A 87 -1.24 -8.59 -0.39
C VAL A 87 -1.42 -7.18 -0.96
N ASP A 88 -1.67 -7.06 -2.27
CA ASP A 88 -1.87 -5.77 -2.92
C ASP A 88 -3.09 -5.02 -2.37
N LEU A 89 -4.19 -5.71 -2.06
CA LEU A 89 -5.40 -5.12 -1.51
C LEU A 89 -5.25 -4.73 -0.05
N VAL A 90 -4.65 -5.59 0.79
CA VAL A 90 -4.39 -5.25 2.19
C VAL A 90 -3.39 -4.09 2.28
N TRP A 91 -2.37 -4.07 1.42
CA TRP A 91 -1.48 -2.92 1.29
C TRP A 91 -2.22 -1.64 0.89
N ALA A 92 -3.19 -1.73 -0.04
CA ALA A 92 -3.98 -0.58 -0.44
C ALA A 92 -4.82 -0.03 0.72
N LEU A 93 -5.40 -0.91 1.53
CA LEU A 93 -6.12 -0.52 2.75
C LEU A 93 -5.17 0.10 3.78
N CYS A 94 -3.94 -0.40 3.93
CA CYS A 94 -2.94 0.24 4.80
C CYS A 94 -2.58 1.65 4.32
N VAL A 95 -2.29 1.83 3.03
CA VAL A 95 -1.98 3.15 2.45
C VAL A 95 -3.12 4.15 2.67
N LEU A 96 -4.36 3.69 2.53
CA LEU A 96 -5.55 4.51 2.71
C LEU A 96 -5.99 4.65 4.17
N GLN A 97 -5.27 4.05 5.12
CA GLN A 97 -5.58 4.05 6.56
C GLN A 97 -6.94 3.40 6.90
N GLN A 98 -7.29 2.34 6.17
CA GLN A 98 -8.57 1.62 6.29
C GLN A 98 -8.38 0.13 6.60
N ALA A 99 -7.15 -0.31 6.91
CA ALA A 99 -6.90 -1.72 7.20
C ALA A 99 -7.57 -2.17 8.50
N ARG A 100 -8.18 -3.35 8.49
CA ARG A 100 -8.74 -4.00 9.68
C ARG A 100 -7.80 -5.09 10.18
N GLU A 101 -7.81 -5.35 11.48
CA GLU A 101 -6.95 -6.37 12.11
C GLU A 101 -7.08 -7.74 11.43
N ALA A 102 -8.30 -8.18 11.09
CA ALA A 102 -8.51 -9.45 10.39
C ALA A 102 -7.80 -9.53 9.02
N GLU A 103 -7.73 -8.41 8.29
CA GLU A 103 -7.08 -8.34 6.98
C GLU A 103 -5.55 -8.36 7.13
N LEU A 104 -5.02 -7.65 8.14
CA LEU A 104 -3.61 -7.69 8.51
C LEU A 104 -3.19 -9.11 8.92
N GLN A 105 -3.97 -9.75 9.81
CA GLN A 105 -3.71 -11.10 10.29
C GLN A 105 -3.69 -12.12 9.14
N ALA A 106 -4.63 -12.00 8.19
CA ALA A 106 -4.74 -12.93 7.07
C ALA A 106 -3.46 -13.00 6.23
N VAL A 107 -2.86 -11.84 5.92
CA VAL A 107 -1.65 -11.79 5.07
C VAL A 107 -0.34 -11.85 5.86
N LEU A 108 -0.36 -11.54 7.17
CA LEU A 108 0.80 -11.70 8.05
C LEU A 108 0.88 -13.09 8.68
N HIS A 109 -0.12 -13.96 8.48
CA HIS A 109 -0.05 -15.34 8.96
C HIS A 109 1.13 -16.10 8.32
N PRO A 110 1.93 -16.86 9.09
CA PRO A 110 3.10 -17.58 8.56
C PRO A 110 2.79 -18.52 7.39
N GLU A 111 1.67 -19.23 7.46
CA GLU A 111 1.23 -20.13 6.38
C GLU A 111 0.94 -19.39 5.07
N PHE A 112 0.58 -18.11 5.16
CA PHE A 112 0.33 -17.27 4.00
C PHE A 112 1.62 -16.61 3.50
N HIS A 113 2.36 -15.90 4.37
CA HIS A 113 3.44 -15.02 3.91
C HIS A 113 4.72 -15.77 3.52
N ILE A 114 4.92 -17.02 3.97
CA ILE A 114 6.15 -17.77 3.73
C ILE A 114 6.47 -17.93 2.24
N GLN A 115 5.44 -17.99 1.39
CA GLN A 115 5.60 -18.09 -0.07
C GLN A 115 6.26 -16.85 -0.71
N PHE A 116 6.23 -15.70 -0.02
CA PHE A 116 6.82 -14.45 -0.49
C PHE A 116 8.21 -14.20 0.13
N LEU A 117 8.66 -15.06 1.04
CA LEU A 117 9.99 -14.95 1.64
C LEU A 117 11.05 -15.53 0.70
N GLY A 118 12.07 -14.73 0.37
CA GLY A 118 13.22 -15.19 -0.43
C GLY A 118 12.99 -15.27 -1.94
N GLY A 119 11.86 -14.79 -2.45
CA GLY A 119 11.62 -14.62 -3.88
C GLY A 119 12.63 -13.68 -4.54
N LYS A 120 13.07 -14.03 -5.74
CA LYS A 120 14.14 -13.32 -6.46
C LYS A 120 13.61 -12.44 -7.59
N SER A 121 12.39 -12.69 -8.08
CA SER A 121 11.84 -11.90 -9.18
C SER A 121 11.48 -10.49 -8.72
N GLN A 122 11.40 -9.55 -9.66
CA GLN A 122 10.95 -8.18 -9.35
C GLN A 122 9.53 -8.19 -8.76
N LYS A 123 8.66 -9.11 -9.22
CA LYS A 123 7.29 -9.26 -8.69
C LYS A 123 7.35 -9.65 -7.21
N ASP A 124 8.16 -10.66 -6.87
CA ASP A 124 8.28 -11.13 -5.48
C ASP A 124 8.85 -10.04 -4.56
N GLN A 125 9.84 -9.28 -5.04
CA GLN A 125 10.40 -8.17 -4.29
C GLN A 125 9.36 -7.08 -4.03
N ASN A 126 8.54 -6.74 -5.04
CA ASN A 126 7.46 -5.76 -4.88
C ASN A 126 6.40 -6.25 -3.89
N THR A 127 5.99 -7.52 -3.96
CA THR A 127 5.03 -8.10 -3.01
C THR A 127 5.61 -8.12 -1.59
N PHE A 128 6.89 -8.48 -1.43
CA PHE A 128 7.55 -8.48 -0.14
C PHE A 128 7.67 -7.07 0.46
N GLN A 129 7.95 -6.05 -0.35
CA GLN A 129 7.93 -4.65 0.11
C GLN A 129 6.55 -4.24 0.63
N LYS A 130 5.48 -4.69 0.00
CA LYS A 130 4.11 -4.45 0.47
C LYS A 130 3.85 -5.16 1.79
N LEU A 131 4.30 -6.41 1.96
CA LEU A 131 4.22 -7.11 3.24
C LEU A 131 4.98 -6.39 4.36
N LEU A 132 6.17 -5.84 4.07
CA LEU A 132 6.90 -5.01 5.05
C LEU A 132 6.10 -3.78 5.47
N HIS A 133 5.41 -3.13 4.53
CA HIS A 133 4.54 -2.00 4.85
C HIS A 133 3.36 -2.43 5.74
N ILE A 134 2.67 -3.52 5.37
CA ILE A 134 1.57 -4.08 6.15
C ILE A 134 2.02 -4.44 7.57
N ASN A 135 3.20 -5.05 7.71
CA ASN A 135 3.79 -5.35 9.01
C ASN A 135 4.06 -4.08 9.83
N ALA A 136 4.56 -3.01 9.21
CA ALA A 136 4.78 -1.74 9.89
C ALA A 136 3.46 -1.09 10.34
N THR A 137 2.43 -1.11 9.49
CA THR A 137 1.07 -0.66 9.85
C THR A 137 0.55 -1.42 11.06
N ALA A 138 0.66 -2.76 11.09
CA ALA A 138 0.25 -3.56 12.24
C ALA A 138 0.99 -3.17 13.54
N MET A 139 2.28 -2.83 13.46
CA MET A 139 3.09 -2.47 14.63
C MET A 139 2.91 -1.03 15.12
N LEU A 140 2.66 -0.09 14.19
CA LEU A 140 2.76 1.34 14.47
C LEU A 140 1.40 2.04 14.47
N GLU A 141 0.43 1.53 13.71
CA GLU A 141 -0.89 2.15 13.53
C GLU A 141 -1.99 1.38 14.29
N HIS A 142 -1.73 0.12 14.68
CA HIS A 142 -2.68 -0.71 15.45
C HIS A 142 -2.10 -1.14 16.80
N PRO A 143 -2.23 -0.31 17.86
CA PRO A 143 -1.64 -0.61 19.18
C PRO A 143 -2.22 -1.86 19.86
N GLU A 144 -3.46 -2.24 19.51
CA GLU A 144 -4.17 -3.42 20.04
C GLU A 144 -3.87 -4.70 19.24
N TYR A 145 -3.13 -4.60 18.12
CA TYR A 145 -2.88 -5.73 17.24
C TYR A 145 -2.11 -6.83 17.97
N SER A 146 -2.71 -8.02 18.04
CA SER A 146 -2.15 -9.18 18.74
C SER A 146 -1.82 -10.36 17.81
N GLY A 147 -1.96 -10.13 16.51
CA GLY A 147 -1.74 -11.13 15.47
C GLY A 147 -0.27 -11.40 15.14
N PRO A 148 -0.01 -12.31 14.19
CA PRO A 148 1.34 -12.62 13.74
C PRO A 148 1.98 -11.43 13.02
N LEU A 149 3.31 -11.37 13.07
CA LEU A 149 4.14 -10.41 12.37
C LEU A 149 5.14 -11.16 11.48
N LEU A 150 5.79 -10.43 10.57
CA LEU A 150 6.89 -10.96 9.79
C LEU A 150 8.08 -11.32 10.71
N PRO A 151 8.84 -12.38 10.37
CA PRO A 151 9.99 -12.77 11.17
C PRO A 151 11.07 -11.69 11.15
N ALA A 152 11.78 -11.52 12.28
CA ALA A 152 12.81 -10.49 12.43
C ALA A 152 13.92 -10.58 11.36
N SER A 153 14.23 -11.78 10.86
CA SER A 153 15.18 -12.00 9.76
C SER A 153 14.72 -11.42 8.41
N ALA A 154 13.41 -11.32 8.20
CA ALA A 154 12.82 -10.72 7.01
C ALA A 154 12.77 -9.18 7.11
N VAL A 155 12.56 -8.65 8.32
CA VAL A 155 12.51 -7.20 8.59
C VAL A 155 13.90 -6.59 8.75
N ALA A 156 14.92 -7.40 9.09
CA ALA A 156 16.28 -6.92 9.25
C ALA A 156 16.73 -6.10 8.03
N PRO A 157 17.35 -4.92 8.23
CA PRO A 157 17.88 -4.14 7.13
C PRO A 157 18.81 -5.00 6.29
N ARG A 158 18.41 -5.27 5.04
CA ARG A 158 19.34 -5.92 4.11
C ARG A 158 20.51 -4.97 3.94
N PRO A 159 21.76 -5.46 3.97
CA PRO A 159 22.90 -4.65 3.60
C PRO A 159 22.59 -4.03 2.24
N SER A 160 22.31 -2.72 2.23
CA SER A 160 22.22 -1.98 0.98
C SER A 160 23.50 -2.29 0.23
N ALA A 161 23.41 -2.62 -1.06
CA ALA A 161 24.62 -2.71 -1.87
C ALA A 161 25.44 -1.45 -1.57
N LEU A 162 26.63 -1.62 -1.00
CA LEU A 162 27.51 -0.57 -0.49
C LEU A 162 27.85 0.50 -1.55
N ASP A 163 27.38 0.32 -2.79
CA ASP A 163 27.55 1.16 -3.96
C ASP A 163 26.31 1.99 -4.37
N ARG A 164 25.23 2.06 -3.58
CA ARG A 164 24.11 2.96 -3.94
C ARG A 164 24.57 4.41 -3.83
N LYS A 165 24.96 5.00 -4.97
CA LYS A 165 25.37 6.40 -5.08
C LYS A 165 24.29 7.30 -4.48
N VAL A 166 24.66 8.04 -3.44
CA VAL A 166 23.82 9.07 -2.81
C VAL A 166 23.41 10.06 -3.89
N THR A 167 22.11 10.31 -4.03
CA THR A 167 21.63 11.27 -5.02
C THR A 167 21.99 12.70 -4.59
N PRO A 168 22.08 13.67 -5.52
CA PRO A 168 22.35 15.07 -5.16
C PRO A 168 21.37 15.60 -4.10
N LEU A 169 20.08 15.28 -4.24
CA LEU A 169 19.04 15.65 -3.28
C LEU A 169 19.26 15.01 -1.90
N GLN A 170 19.62 13.72 -1.85
CA GLN A 170 19.91 13.06 -0.58
C GLN A 170 21.10 13.70 0.12
N LYS A 171 22.15 14.07 -0.63
CA LYS A 171 23.32 14.75 -0.09
C LYS A 171 22.95 16.14 0.46
N GLU A 172 22.23 16.94 -0.31
CA GLU A 172 21.78 18.28 0.10
C GLU A 172 20.87 18.22 1.34
N LEU A 173 19.95 17.25 1.37
CA LEU A 173 19.08 17.03 2.52
C LEU A 173 19.90 16.65 3.76
N GLN A 174 20.86 15.73 3.63
CA GLN A 174 21.75 15.33 4.73
C GLN A 174 22.58 16.51 5.24
N GLU A 175 23.13 17.34 4.35
CA GLU A 175 23.91 18.54 4.72
C GLU A 175 23.03 19.56 5.46
N THR A 176 21.81 19.79 4.97
CA THR A 176 20.84 20.69 5.61
C THR A 176 20.47 20.20 7.01
N LEU A 177 20.16 18.91 7.17
CA LEU A 177 19.84 18.32 8.47
C LEU A 177 21.02 18.37 9.44
N LYS A 178 22.25 18.10 8.97
CA LYS A 178 23.47 18.24 9.80
C LYS A 178 23.66 19.68 10.26
N GLY A 179 23.40 20.66 9.39
CA GLY A 179 23.45 22.08 9.73
C GLY A 179 22.44 22.45 10.83
N LEU A 180 21.21 21.93 10.74
CA LEU A 180 20.15 22.18 11.74
C LEU A 180 20.43 21.52 13.10
N LEU A 181 21.03 20.32 13.10
CA LEU A 181 21.36 19.60 14.34
C LEU A 181 22.49 20.27 15.13
N GLY A 182 23.31 21.09 14.48
CA GLY A 182 24.42 21.84 15.08
C GLY A 182 25.62 20.99 15.50
N SER A 183 25.44 19.70 15.75
CA SER A 183 26.50 18.74 16.04
C SER A 183 26.08 17.30 15.68
N ALA A 184 27.06 16.49 15.26
CA ALA A 184 26.83 15.13 14.73
C ALA A 184 26.48 14.07 15.79
N ASP A 185 26.64 14.40 17.07
CA ASP A 185 26.24 13.57 18.22
C ASP A 185 24.75 13.69 18.55
N ARG A 186 24.04 14.67 17.97
CA ARG A 186 22.62 14.92 18.23
C ARG A 186 21.66 14.19 17.29
N GLY A 187 22.19 13.43 16.32
CA GLY A 187 21.36 12.62 15.42
C GLY A 187 22.18 11.72 14.50
N SER A 188 21.63 10.55 14.17
CA SER A 188 22.21 9.64 13.18
C SER A 188 21.42 9.72 11.88
N LEU A 189 22.13 9.97 10.77
CA LEU A 189 21.58 9.95 9.40
C LEU A 189 21.95 8.69 8.63
N GLU A 190 22.74 7.81 9.25
CA GLU A 190 23.22 6.54 8.69
C GLU A 190 22.51 5.34 9.34
N VAL A 191 21.23 5.50 9.66
CA VAL A 191 20.41 4.41 10.18
C VAL A 191 19.92 3.59 8.99
N ALA A 192 20.30 2.32 8.94
CA ALA A 192 19.68 1.37 8.03
C ALA A 192 18.25 1.10 8.49
N THR A 193 17.29 1.89 8.02
CA THR A 193 15.87 1.69 8.31
C THR A 193 15.28 0.69 7.32
N ALA A 194 14.54 -0.29 7.84
CA ALA A 194 13.82 -1.29 7.06
C ALA A 194 12.54 -0.74 6.40
N VAL A 195 12.16 0.50 6.72
CA VAL A 195 10.91 1.15 6.28
C VAL A 195 11.24 2.18 5.22
N TRP A 196 10.79 1.98 3.98
CA TRP A 196 10.79 3.07 3.00
C TRP A 196 9.59 3.05 2.05
N LEU A 197 9.05 4.27 1.94
CA LEU A 197 7.96 4.75 1.10
C LEU A 197 7.95 4.22 -0.32
N GLY A 198 6.74 4.14 -0.87
CA GLY A 198 6.37 3.64 -2.18
C GLY A 198 7.39 3.91 -3.28
N ALA A 199 7.67 2.84 -4.02
CA ALA A 199 8.57 2.80 -5.17
C ALA A 199 8.23 3.89 -6.21
N GLY A 200 8.89 5.04 -6.08
CA GLY A 200 9.11 5.99 -7.15
C GLY A 200 10.41 5.64 -7.88
N CYS A 201 10.28 4.81 -8.93
CA CYS A 201 10.97 4.96 -10.21
C CYS A 201 9.94 4.49 -11.25
#